data_AF-M9R6Q2-F1
#
_entry.id   AF-M9R6Q2-F1
#
_cell.length_a   1.000
_cell.length_b   1.000
_cell.length_c   1.000
_cell.angle_alpha   90.00
_cell.angle_beta   90.00
_cell.angle_gamma   90.00
#
_symmetry.space_group_name_H-M   'P 1'
#
loop_
_entity.id
_entity.type
_entity.pdbx_description
1 polymer ?
#
loop_
_entity_poly.entity_id
_entity_poly.type
_entity_poly.pdbx_seq_one_letter_code
_entity_poly.pdbx_strand_id
1 'polypeptide(L)'
;MVAKVYGLLTGAGIAAVVIFGFNAWRHVSDEDRLMSVLSDHCLPYVKTGATPFEEMGRSAGVYERAFLSDQFSDGGHKILFDGRFVAQWVNNVDGDSAVRVCKVDYSLNSAGSVGFDFDTLDLVAWIDETIADDNDLVFLEGEIGPMPTALAWHSSDAARFEGLRIALTAQDTGVSGILVVDDVDP
;
A
#
# COMPACT_ATOMS: atom_id res chain seq x y z
N MET A 1 52.30 19.38 2.85
CA MET A 1 51.17 19.06 3.76
C MET A 1 49.84 19.53 3.15
N VAL A 2 49.78 20.75 2.61
CA VAL A 2 48.61 21.38 1.98
C VAL A 2 47.97 20.56 0.84
N ALA A 3 48.74 20.05 -0.12
CA ALA A 3 48.20 19.26 -1.25
C ALA A 3 47.52 17.93 -0.84
N LYS A 4 47.96 17.30 0.26
CA LYS A 4 47.34 16.07 0.79
C LYS A 4 46.00 16.34 1.45
N VAL A 5 45.85 17.51 2.08
CA VAL A 5 44.58 17.96 2.69
C VAL A 5 43.56 18.30 1.59
N TYR A 6 43.98 18.96 0.51
CA TYR A 6 43.09 19.24 -0.62
C TYR A 6 42.64 17.99 -1.36
N GLY A 7 43.53 17.00 -1.55
CA GLY A 7 43.18 15.70 -2.13
C GLY A 7 42.19 14.91 -1.27
N LEU A 8 42.35 14.96 0.06
CA LEU A 8 41.41 14.36 1.01
C LEU A 8 40.03 15.04 0.96
N LEU A 9 40.00 16.38 0.96
CA LEU A 9 38.75 17.15 0.94
C LEU A 9 37.98 16.99 -0.37
N THR A 10 38.68 16.97 -1.51
CA THR A 10 38.04 16.72 -2.81
C THR A 10 37.53 15.28 -2.94
N GLY A 11 38.32 14.29 -2.49
CA GLY A 11 37.87 12.89 -2.45
C GLY A 11 36.66 12.68 -1.54
N ALA A 12 36.66 13.27 -0.34
CA ALA A 12 35.55 13.21 0.59
C ALA A 12 34.30 13.93 0.06
N GLY A 13 34.47 15.09 -0.60
CA GLY A 13 33.37 15.83 -1.21
C GLY A 13 32.69 15.04 -2.34
N ILE A 14 33.47 14.43 -3.23
CA ILE A 14 32.94 13.58 -4.31
C ILE A 14 32.21 12.37 -3.72
N ALA A 15 32.80 11.70 -2.73
CA ALA A 15 32.16 10.55 -2.07
C ALA A 15 30.83 10.94 -1.41
N ALA A 16 30.77 12.10 -0.75
CA ALA A 16 29.54 12.58 -0.12
C ALA A 16 28.42 12.84 -1.14
N VAL A 17 28.73 13.44 -2.29
CA VAL A 17 27.76 13.68 -3.37
C VAL A 17 27.27 12.37 -3.97
N VAL A 18 28.16 11.40 -4.20
CA VAL A 18 27.79 10.08 -4.74
C VAL A 18 26.90 9.31 -3.76
N ILE A 19 27.23 9.32 -2.46
CA ILE A 19 26.40 8.69 -1.43
C ILE A 19 25.05 9.39 -1.34
N PHE A 20 25.01 10.72 -1.37
CA PHE A 20 23.76 11.47 -1.33
C PHE A 20 22.88 11.16 -2.55
N GLY A 21 23.45 11.19 -3.76
CA GLY A 21 22.71 10.86 -4.99
C GLY A 21 22.25 9.41 -5.01
N PHE A 22 23.06 8.47 -4.53
CA PHE A 22 22.68 7.06 -4.43
C PHE A 22 21.60 6.83 -3.37
N ASN A 23 21.66 7.53 -2.24
CA ASN A 23 20.66 7.44 -1.19
C ASN A 23 19.33 8.07 -1.64
N ALA A 24 19.37 9.24 -2.29
CA ALA A 24 18.19 9.87 -2.88
C ALA A 24 17.55 8.99 -3.96
N TRP A 25 18.35 8.33 -4.79
CA TRP A 25 17.84 7.44 -5.84
C TRP A 25 17.23 6.13 -5.30
N ARG A 26 17.66 5.68 -4.11
CA ARG A 26 17.10 4.48 -3.46
C ARG A 26 16.02 4.77 -2.42
N HIS A 27 15.77 6.04 -2.11
CA HIS A 27 14.71 6.40 -1.19
C HIS A 27 13.37 6.28 -1.92
N VAL A 28 12.68 5.18 -1.67
CA VAL A 28 11.28 4.99 -2.08
C VAL A 28 10.42 5.64 -1.01
N SER A 29 9.63 6.65 -1.37
CA SER A 29 8.73 7.33 -0.44
C SER A 29 7.62 6.37 0.02
N ASP A 30 6.97 6.67 1.13
CA ASP A 30 5.82 5.86 1.56
C ASP A 30 4.61 6.07 0.63
N GLU A 31 4.51 7.21 -0.06
CA GLU A 31 3.55 7.45 -1.15
C GLU A 31 3.78 6.51 -2.34
N ASP A 32 5.04 6.35 -2.78
CA ASP A 32 5.39 5.40 -3.85
C ASP A 32 5.06 3.95 -3.46
N ARG A 33 5.26 3.61 -2.18
CA ARG A 33 4.92 2.28 -1.64
C ARG A 33 3.42 2.06 -1.60
N LEU A 34 2.66 3.07 -1.15
CA LEU A 34 1.21 3.03 -1.16
C LEU A 34 0.67 2.83 -2.58
N MET A 35 1.22 3.57 -3.55
CA MET A 35 0.85 3.39 -4.97
C MET A 35 1.18 2.03 -5.49
N SER A 36 2.37 1.51 -5.19
CA SER A 36 2.75 0.17 -5.66
C SER A 36 1.83 -0.90 -5.08
N VAL A 37 1.44 -0.77 -3.80
CA VAL A 37 0.46 -1.68 -3.18
C VAL A 37 -0.91 -1.61 -3.88
N LEU A 38 -1.42 -0.40 -4.14
CA LEU A 38 -2.74 -0.21 -4.75
C LEU A 38 -2.76 -0.59 -6.23
N SER A 39 -1.90 0.05 -7.04
CA SER A 39 -1.94 0.01 -8.51
C SER A 39 -1.22 -1.19 -9.11
N ASP A 40 -0.10 -1.63 -8.54
CA ASP A 40 0.69 -2.72 -9.12
C ASP A 40 0.29 -4.10 -8.60
N HIS A 41 -0.35 -4.15 -7.42
CA HIS A 41 -0.63 -5.41 -6.73
C HIS A 41 -2.11 -5.64 -6.45
N CYS A 42 -2.77 -4.79 -5.66
CA CYS A 42 -4.15 -5.06 -5.26
C CYS A 42 -5.15 -4.89 -6.41
N LEU A 43 -5.08 -3.81 -7.19
CA LEU A 43 -6.00 -3.57 -8.31
C LEU A 43 -5.91 -4.66 -9.39
N PRO A 44 -4.72 -5.04 -9.90
CA PRO A 44 -4.60 -6.12 -10.86
C PRO A 44 -5.12 -7.44 -10.33
N TYR A 45 -4.89 -7.74 -9.05
CA TYR A 45 -5.42 -8.96 -8.43
C TYR A 45 -6.95 -9.00 -8.42
N VAL A 46 -7.61 -7.94 -7.93
CA VAL A 46 -9.08 -7.99 -7.82
C VAL A 46 -9.74 -8.02 -9.20
N LYS A 47 -9.20 -7.26 -10.17
CA LYS A 47 -9.74 -7.18 -11.53
C LYS A 47 -9.48 -8.43 -12.36
N THR A 48 -8.26 -8.95 -12.33
CA THR A 48 -7.80 -9.97 -13.29
C THR A 48 -7.42 -11.30 -12.65
N GLY A 49 -7.29 -11.36 -11.33
CA GLY A 49 -6.82 -12.55 -10.61
C GLY A 49 -5.30 -12.74 -10.66
N ALA A 50 -4.53 -11.78 -11.18
CA ALA A 50 -3.06 -11.82 -11.14
C ALA A 50 -2.57 -11.94 -9.69
N THR A 51 -1.69 -12.91 -9.40
CA THR A 51 -1.25 -13.15 -8.02
C THR A 51 -0.50 -11.93 -7.49
N PRO A 52 -0.93 -11.32 -6.37
CA PRO A 52 -0.34 -10.07 -5.90
C PRO A 52 0.93 -10.35 -5.10
N PHE A 53 1.83 -9.36 -5.04
CA PHE A 53 3.05 -9.39 -4.21
C PHE A 53 3.98 -10.60 -4.48
N GLU A 54 4.03 -11.14 -5.69
CA GLU A 54 4.95 -12.25 -6.01
C GLU A 54 6.43 -11.82 -5.87
N GLU A 55 6.74 -10.62 -6.35
CA GLU A 55 8.09 -10.04 -6.35
C GLU A 55 8.36 -9.16 -5.11
N MET A 56 7.39 -9.03 -4.21
CA MET A 56 7.45 -8.14 -3.05
C MET A 56 7.22 -8.88 -1.73
N GLY A 57 7.96 -8.46 -0.70
CA GLY A 57 7.79 -8.96 0.65
C GLY A 57 8.23 -10.40 0.82
N ARG A 58 7.82 -11.01 1.92
CA ARG A 58 8.18 -12.39 2.28
C ARG A 58 7.03 -13.12 2.94
N SER A 59 7.07 -14.44 2.90
CA SER A 59 6.12 -15.27 3.66
C SER A 59 6.34 -15.08 5.16
N ALA A 60 5.27 -15.21 5.95
CA ALA A 60 5.38 -15.18 7.40
C ALA A 60 6.21 -16.38 7.90
N GLY A 61 7.14 -16.12 8.82
CA GLY A 61 7.87 -17.17 9.51
C GLY A 61 6.95 -17.93 10.48
N VAL A 62 7.31 -19.18 10.81
CA VAL A 62 6.53 -20.04 11.74
C VAL A 62 6.33 -19.39 13.12
N TYR A 63 7.26 -18.53 13.54
CA TYR A 63 7.21 -17.84 14.84
C TYR A 63 6.71 -16.40 14.75
N GLU A 64 6.36 -15.94 13.55
CA GLU A 64 5.85 -14.60 13.36
C GLU A 64 4.34 -14.60 13.49
N ARG A 65 3.83 -13.78 14.39
CA ARG A 65 2.40 -13.53 14.51
C ARG A 65 1.99 -12.55 13.40
N ALA A 66 1.83 -13.03 12.18
CA ALA A 66 1.00 -12.31 11.24
C ALA A 66 -0.43 -12.40 11.77
N PHE A 67 -1.05 -11.25 12.09
CA PHE A 67 -2.47 -11.21 12.44
C PHE A 67 -3.26 -11.38 11.15
N LEU A 68 -3.47 -12.64 10.79
CA LEU A 68 -4.25 -13.00 9.62
C LEU A 68 -5.73 -13.00 10.01
N SER A 69 -6.57 -12.32 9.23
CA SER A 69 -8.02 -12.44 9.38
C SER A 69 -8.50 -13.84 9.00
N ASP A 70 -9.26 -14.48 9.88
CA ASP A 70 -9.84 -15.81 9.66
C ASP A 70 -10.80 -15.86 8.45
N GLN A 71 -11.28 -14.70 8.00
CA GLN A 71 -12.16 -14.57 6.81
C GLN A 71 -11.41 -14.77 5.48
N PHE A 72 -10.08 -14.95 5.51
CA PHE A 72 -9.20 -15.10 4.35
C PHE A 72 -8.49 -16.46 4.32
N SER A 73 -9.12 -17.50 4.89
CA SER A 73 -8.52 -18.81 5.13
C SER A 73 -8.02 -19.54 3.87
N ASP A 74 -8.67 -19.31 2.72
CA ASP A 74 -8.32 -19.93 1.43
C ASP A 74 -7.50 -19.01 0.52
N GLY A 75 -6.95 -17.95 1.11
CA GLY A 75 -6.16 -16.92 0.45
C GLY A 75 -4.65 -17.06 0.61
N GLY A 76 -3.92 -16.06 0.12
CA GLY A 76 -2.49 -15.89 0.35
C GLY A 76 -2.19 -14.72 1.29
N HIS A 77 -0.96 -14.66 1.79
CA HIS A 77 -0.48 -13.53 2.58
C HIS A 77 1.02 -13.28 2.42
N LYS A 78 1.43 -12.03 2.61
CA LYS A 78 2.83 -11.58 2.61
C LYS A 78 3.07 -10.53 3.69
N ILE A 79 4.27 -10.56 4.25
CA ILE A 79 4.80 -9.49 5.09
C ILE A 79 5.55 -8.53 4.18
N LEU A 80 5.17 -7.26 4.18
CA LEU A 80 5.72 -6.21 3.32
C LEU A 80 6.62 -5.25 4.12
N PHE A 81 7.50 -4.56 3.39
CA PHE A 81 8.31 -3.43 3.88
C PHE A 81 8.92 -3.65 5.28
N ASP A 82 9.81 -4.63 5.38
CA ASP A 82 10.53 -4.98 6.62
C ASP A 82 9.65 -5.32 7.83
N GLY A 83 8.43 -5.81 7.60
CA GLY A 83 7.52 -6.19 8.68
C GLY A 83 6.54 -5.10 9.10
N ARG A 84 6.53 -3.96 8.41
CA ARG A 84 5.60 -2.85 8.68
C ARG A 84 4.16 -3.19 8.33
N PHE A 85 3.93 -4.02 7.31
CA PHE A 85 2.58 -4.35 6.85
C PHE A 85 2.40 -5.84 6.59
N VAL A 86 1.15 -6.28 6.70
CA VAL A 86 0.70 -7.62 6.33
C VAL A 86 -0.33 -7.46 5.22
N ALA A 87 -0.01 -8.01 4.05
CA ALA A 87 -0.94 -8.17 2.96
C ALA A 87 -1.62 -9.54 3.05
N GLN A 88 -2.93 -9.57 2.81
CA GLN A 88 -3.73 -10.77 2.68
C GLN A 88 -4.62 -10.63 1.45
N TRP A 89 -4.82 -11.71 0.71
CA TRP A 89 -5.76 -11.71 -0.40
C TRP A 89 -6.50 -13.02 -0.47
N VAL A 90 -7.77 -12.99 -0.83
CA VAL A 90 -8.60 -14.19 -0.98
C VAL A 90 -9.46 -14.05 -2.22
N ASN A 91 -9.74 -15.17 -2.87
CA ASN A 91 -10.73 -15.28 -3.91
C ASN A 91 -11.88 -16.09 -3.32
N ASN A 92 -12.92 -15.40 -2.86
CA ASN A 92 -14.08 -16.05 -2.29
C ASN A 92 -15.07 -16.31 -3.42
N VAL A 93 -15.08 -17.55 -3.91
CA VAL A 93 -15.97 -18.01 -4.99
C VAL A 93 -17.17 -18.80 -4.45
N ASP A 94 -17.39 -18.82 -3.13
CA ASP A 94 -18.44 -19.62 -2.51
C ASP A 94 -19.74 -18.81 -2.33
N GLY A 95 -20.76 -19.11 -3.14
CA GLY A 95 -22.14 -18.61 -2.98
C GLY A 95 -22.65 -17.76 -4.14
N ASP A 96 -23.67 -16.92 -3.87
CA ASP A 96 -24.35 -16.05 -4.85
C ASP A 96 -23.53 -14.78 -5.22
N SER A 97 -22.30 -14.64 -4.71
CA SER A 97 -21.43 -13.47 -5.00
C SER A 97 -19.96 -13.89 -4.92
N ALA A 98 -19.34 -14.12 -6.08
CA ALA A 98 -17.90 -14.37 -6.15
C ALA A 98 -17.17 -13.01 -6.02
N VAL A 99 -16.24 -12.90 -5.08
CA VAL A 99 -15.50 -11.66 -4.80
C VAL A 99 -14.01 -11.92 -4.64
N ARG A 100 -13.18 -11.02 -5.17
CA ARG A 100 -11.75 -10.98 -4.86
C ARG A 100 -11.47 -9.84 -3.93
N VAL A 101 -10.70 -10.14 -2.88
CA VAL A 101 -10.35 -9.17 -1.86
C VAL A 101 -8.83 -9.11 -1.72
N CYS A 102 -8.26 -7.92 -1.77
CA CYS A 102 -6.88 -7.61 -1.39
C CYS A 102 -6.91 -6.67 -0.18
N LYS A 103 -6.26 -7.05 0.90
CA LYS A 103 -6.19 -6.28 2.14
C LYS A 103 -4.74 -6.09 2.55
N VAL A 104 -4.38 -4.89 2.99
CA VAL A 104 -3.06 -4.61 3.57
C VAL A 104 -3.25 -3.81 4.84
N ASP A 105 -2.78 -4.34 5.97
CA ASP A 105 -2.86 -3.68 7.27
C ASP A 105 -1.49 -3.43 7.84
N TYR A 106 -1.35 -2.34 8.61
CA TYR A 106 -0.19 -2.10 9.45
C TYR A 106 -0.01 -3.23 10.49
N SER A 107 1.23 -3.68 10.65
CA SER A 107 1.61 -4.70 11.62
C SER A 107 1.91 -4.09 12.99
N LEU A 108 1.08 -4.42 13.98
CA LEU A 108 1.28 -4.02 15.38
C LEU A 108 2.56 -4.59 16.03
N ASN A 109 3.25 -5.52 15.35
CA ASN A 109 4.50 -6.11 15.82
C ASN A 109 5.75 -5.36 15.33
N SER A 110 5.58 -4.32 14.52
CA SER A 110 6.67 -3.47 14.03
C SER A 110 6.92 -2.28 14.97
N ALA A 111 8.17 -1.86 15.12
CA ALA A 111 8.57 -0.67 15.87
C ALA A 111 8.66 0.61 15.01
N GLY A 112 8.10 0.59 13.78
CA GLY A 112 8.17 1.69 12.80
C GLY A 112 7.05 2.72 12.92
N SER A 113 7.00 3.67 11.97
CA SER A 113 5.87 4.59 11.82
C SER A 113 4.57 3.83 11.50
N VAL A 114 3.46 4.31 12.08
CA VAL A 114 2.14 3.69 11.93
C VAL A 114 1.58 4.08 10.56
N GLY A 115 1.55 3.12 9.64
CA GLY A 115 1.04 3.33 8.29
C GLY A 115 2.07 3.91 7.32
N PHE A 116 1.59 4.19 6.11
CA PHE A 116 2.33 4.87 5.04
C PHE A 116 2.23 6.37 5.31
N ASP A 117 3.37 7.02 5.58
CA ASP A 117 3.40 8.47 5.73
C ASP A 117 3.22 9.15 4.36
N PHE A 118 2.30 10.10 4.28
CA PHE A 118 2.06 10.92 3.11
C PHE A 118 2.26 12.40 3.47
N ASP A 119 3.02 13.12 2.65
CA ASP A 119 3.33 14.55 2.87
C ASP A 119 2.26 15.45 2.22
N THR A 120 1.46 14.90 1.30
CA THR A 120 0.42 15.64 0.59
C THR A 120 -0.76 16.00 1.48
N LEU A 121 -1.14 17.28 1.50
CA LEU A 121 -2.31 17.78 2.24
C LEU A 121 -3.65 17.28 1.72
N ASP A 122 -3.69 16.52 0.62
CA ASP A 122 -4.94 16.03 0.01
C ASP A 122 -4.78 14.61 -0.57
N LEU A 123 -4.76 13.61 0.32
CA LEU A 123 -4.76 12.19 -0.05
C LEU A 123 -5.96 11.81 -0.93
N VAL A 124 -7.12 12.45 -0.73
CA VAL A 124 -8.32 12.15 -1.53
C VAL A 124 -8.11 12.58 -2.96
N ALA A 125 -7.70 13.84 -3.18
CA ALA A 125 -7.39 14.33 -4.53
C ALA A 125 -6.31 13.49 -5.21
N TRP A 126 -5.28 13.07 -4.46
CA TRP A 126 -4.22 12.23 -5.01
C TRP A 126 -4.72 10.84 -5.42
N ILE A 127 -5.56 10.17 -4.62
CA ILE A 127 -6.19 8.90 -5.02
C ILE A 127 -7.12 9.11 -6.22
N ASP A 128 -7.85 10.23 -6.25
CA ASP A 128 -8.76 10.53 -7.35
C ASP A 128 -7.99 10.64 -8.68
N GLU A 129 -6.94 11.45 -8.71
CA GLU A 129 -6.11 11.69 -9.90
C GLU A 129 -5.31 10.46 -10.36
N THR A 130 -4.92 9.57 -9.44
CA THR A 130 -4.02 8.44 -9.75
C THR A 130 -4.72 7.11 -9.94
N ILE A 131 -5.88 6.91 -9.31
CA ILE A 131 -6.59 5.65 -9.30
C ILE A 131 -8.06 5.84 -9.66
N ALA A 132 -8.77 6.76 -9.01
CA ALA A 132 -10.23 6.78 -9.15
C ALA A 132 -10.68 7.09 -10.59
N ASP A 133 -10.07 8.09 -11.22
CA ASP A 133 -10.41 8.52 -12.58
C ASP A 133 -10.22 7.41 -13.62
N ASP A 134 -9.10 6.67 -13.54
CA ASP A 134 -8.79 5.58 -14.48
C ASP A 134 -9.65 4.33 -14.26
N ASN A 135 -10.34 4.24 -13.12
CA ASN A 135 -11.14 3.09 -12.73
C ASN A 135 -12.64 3.42 -12.55
N ASP A 136 -13.08 4.60 -13.00
CA ASP A 136 -14.46 5.10 -12.90
C ASP A 136 -15.03 5.03 -11.47
N LEU A 137 -14.19 5.33 -10.47
CA LEU A 137 -14.57 5.27 -9.07
C LEU A 137 -15.05 6.64 -8.56
N VAL A 138 -16.03 6.62 -7.65
CA VAL A 138 -16.59 7.79 -6.99
C VAL A 138 -16.32 7.72 -5.49
N PHE A 139 -15.82 8.82 -4.94
CA PHE A 139 -15.60 8.99 -3.51
C PHE A 139 -16.94 9.09 -2.75
N LEU A 140 -17.09 8.34 -1.66
CA LEU A 140 -18.34 8.27 -0.89
C LEU A 140 -18.53 9.45 0.06
N GLU A 141 -17.51 9.74 0.87
CA GLU A 141 -17.39 10.84 1.84
C GLU A 141 -16.33 10.45 2.88
N GLY A 142 -15.68 11.44 3.49
CA GLY A 142 -14.69 11.23 4.55
C GLY A 142 -13.77 12.43 4.68
N GLU A 143 -13.38 12.74 5.91
CA GLU A 143 -12.39 13.77 6.20
C GLU A 143 -11.27 13.17 7.05
N ILE A 144 -10.04 13.48 6.69
CA ILE A 144 -8.87 13.04 7.43
C ILE A 144 -8.73 13.94 8.65
N GLY A 145 -8.62 13.32 9.82
CA GLY A 145 -8.50 14.02 11.08
C GLY A 145 -7.61 13.27 12.06
N PRO A 146 -7.60 13.71 13.33
CA PRO A 146 -6.73 13.14 14.37
C PRO A 146 -7.13 11.73 14.81
N MET A 147 -8.29 11.24 14.36
CA MET A 147 -8.78 9.90 14.64
C MET A 147 -8.78 9.07 13.35
N PRO A 148 -8.57 7.75 13.43
CA PRO A 148 -8.67 6.88 12.27
C PRO A 148 -10.05 6.97 11.60
N THR A 149 -10.07 7.34 10.32
CA THR A 149 -11.27 7.45 9.48
C THR A 149 -11.14 6.52 8.28
N ALA A 150 -12.24 5.89 7.89
CA ALA A 150 -12.32 5.14 6.65
C ALA A 150 -12.66 6.10 5.49
N LEU A 151 -11.81 6.16 4.49
CA LEU A 151 -12.05 6.81 3.20
C LEU A 151 -12.43 5.73 2.19
N ALA A 152 -13.47 5.93 1.38
CA ALA A 152 -13.93 4.88 0.49
C ALA A 152 -14.35 5.39 -0.88
N TRP A 153 -14.07 4.58 -1.90
CA TRP A 153 -14.41 4.75 -3.29
C TRP A 153 -15.17 3.52 -3.79
N HIS A 154 -16.11 3.72 -4.71
CA HIS A 154 -16.85 2.63 -5.36
C HIS A 154 -17.09 2.92 -6.84
N SER A 155 -17.36 1.89 -7.63
CA SER A 155 -17.64 2.01 -9.06
C SER A 155 -18.87 2.88 -9.31
N SER A 156 -18.75 3.83 -10.25
CA SER A 156 -19.81 4.79 -10.59
C SER A 156 -21.05 4.16 -11.25
N ASP A 157 -20.88 2.99 -11.87
CA ASP A 157 -21.90 2.24 -12.61
C ASP A 157 -22.56 1.11 -11.80
N ALA A 158 -22.07 0.85 -10.57
CA ALA A 158 -22.57 -0.18 -9.68
C ALA A 158 -23.21 0.39 -8.40
N ALA A 159 -23.98 -0.44 -7.69
CA ALA A 159 -24.43 -0.06 -6.35
C ALA A 159 -23.22 0.08 -5.41
N ARG A 160 -23.38 0.87 -4.33
CA ARG A 160 -22.31 1.17 -3.36
C ARG A 160 -21.55 -0.07 -2.83
N PHE A 161 -22.22 -1.22 -2.76
CA PHE A 161 -21.66 -2.46 -2.22
C PHE A 161 -21.43 -3.52 -3.31
N GLU A 162 -21.36 -3.11 -4.57
CA GLU A 162 -21.13 -3.95 -5.74
C GLU A 162 -19.95 -3.41 -6.56
N GLY A 163 -19.37 -4.26 -7.40
CA GLY A 163 -18.22 -3.95 -8.24
C GLY A 163 -16.95 -3.61 -7.48
N LEU A 164 -16.09 -2.82 -8.13
CA LEU A 164 -14.81 -2.38 -7.58
C LEU A 164 -15.02 -1.36 -6.48
N ARG A 165 -14.39 -1.62 -5.33
CA ARG A 165 -14.40 -0.78 -4.13
C ARG A 165 -12.99 -0.69 -3.56
N ILE A 166 -12.63 0.51 -3.12
CA ILE A 166 -11.38 0.78 -2.42
C ILE A 166 -11.74 1.45 -1.10
N ALA A 167 -11.18 0.97 0.01
CA ALA A 167 -11.27 1.63 1.30
C ALA A 167 -9.88 1.77 1.91
N LEU A 168 -9.60 2.96 2.45
CA LEU A 168 -8.36 3.29 3.16
C LEU A 168 -8.69 3.66 4.59
N THR A 169 -7.89 3.20 5.55
CA THR A 169 -7.94 3.66 6.94
C THR A 169 -6.84 4.69 7.16
N ALA A 170 -7.22 5.97 7.24
CA ALA A 170 -6.30 7.10 7.34
C ALA A 170 -6.42 7.82 8.70
N GLN A 171 -5.30 8.34 9.20
CA GLN A 171 -5.21 9.18 10.40
C GLN A 171 -4.10 10.21 10.20
N ASP A 172 -4.36 11.49 10.48
CA ASP A 172 -3.41 12.59 10.29
C ASP A 172 -2.73 12.55 8.90
N THR A 173 -1.45 12.17 8.84
CA THR A 173 -0.64 12.05 7.62
C THR A 173 -0.29 10.60 7.28
N GLY A 174 -1.04 9.62 7.80
CA GLY A 174 -0.74 8.21 7.66
C GLY A 174 -1.91 7.36 7.12
N VAL A 175 -1.61 6.42 6.23
CA VAL A 175 -2.55 5.35 5.81
C VAL A 175 -2.15 4.03 6.45
N SER A 176 -2.98 3.50 7.34
CA SER A 176 -2.68 2.30 8.13
C SER A 176 -3.35 1.02 7.62
N GLY A 177 -4.34 1.16 6.74
CA GLY A 177 -5.10 0.03 6.21
C GLY A 177 -5.58 0.30 4.79
N ILE A 178 -5.56 -0.74 3.96
CA ILE A 178 -6.01 -0.74 2.58
C ILE A 178 -6.91 -1.96 2.40
N LEU A 179 -8.05 -1.77 1.77
CA LEU A 179 -8.97 -2.82 1.37
C LEU A 179 -9.42 -2.54 -0.06
N VAL A 180 -9.13 -3.46 -0.97
CA VAL A 180 -9.60 -3.42 -2.36
C VAL A 180 -10.45 -4.65 -2.57
N VAL A 181 -11.66 -4.46 -3.11
CA VAL A 181 -12.62 -5.53 -3.37
C VAL A 181 -13.17 -5.36 -4.77
N ASP A 182 -13.30 -6.44 -5.52
CA ASP A 182 -14.05 -6.44 -6.77
C ASP A 182 -14.96 -7.66 -6.82
N ASP A 183 -16.14 -7.47 -7.40
CA ASP A 183 -17.03 -8.58 -7.71
C ASP A 183 -16.48 -9.31 -8.94
N VAL A 184 -16.56 -10.63 -8.93
CA VAL A 184 -16.07 -11.47 -10.01
C VAL A 184 -17.27 -12.09 -10.68
N ASP A 185 -17.33 -12.00 -12.01
CA ASP A 185 -18.28 -12.81 -12.77
C ASP A 185 -17.99 -14.31 -12.50
N PRO A 186 -19.01 -15.11 -12.10
CA PRO A 186 -18.83 -16.53 -11.82
C PRO A 186 -18.47 -17.37 -13.04
#